data_AF-A0A7I8CAF9-F1
#
_entry.id   AF-A0A7I8CAF9-F1
#
_cell.length_a   1.000
_cell.length_b   1.000
_cell.length_c   1.000
_cell.angle_alpha   90.00
_cell.angle_beta   90.00
_cell.angle_gamma   90.00
#
_symmetry.space_group_name_H-M   'P 1'
#
loop_
_entity.id
_entity.type
_entity.pdbx_description
1 polymer ?
#
loop_
_entity_poly.entity_id
_entity_poly.type
_entity_poly.pdbx_seq_one_letter_code
_entity_poly.pdbx_strand_id
1 'polypeptide(L)'
;MVSKVMDGLVTGIVEEKYGAVLPPQDVLSKEFDVSRTVMREALSMLLARHMLDVRPKIGTRIRPMHDWRMIDEDVVNWRFRAKPDPTFLRDVIEFRVLIEPRAAAQAATRGNATDIAAIRDAFEAFRNSPPGEPGIRLRMKHCIRAS
;
A
#
# COMPACT_ATOMS: atom_id res chain seq x y z
N MET A 1 -0.69 -1.70 -17.23
CA MET A 1 0.33 -0.72 -17.64
C MET A 1 0.52 0.35 -16.56
N VAL A 2 -0.53 1.07 -16.16
CA VAL A 2 -0.49 2.09 -15.10
C VAL A 2 0.09 1.57 -13.78
N SER A 3 -0.30 0.37 -13.33
CA SER A 3 0.25 -0.26 -12.11
C SER A 3 1.78 -0.44 -12.15
N LYS A 4 2.37 -0.79 -13.30
CA LYS A 4 3.84 -0.91 -13.43
C LYS A 4 4.53 0.45 -13.33
N VAL A 5 3.93 1.48 -13.94
CA VAL A 5 4.43 2.87 -13.85
C VAL A 5 4.34 3.38 -12.41
N MET A 6 3.23 3.11 -11.72
CA MET A 6 3.05 3.41 -10.30
C MET A 6 4.14 2.74 -9.45
N ASP A 7 4.32 1.43 -9.57
CA ASP A 7 5.34 0.71 -8.79
C ASP A 7 6.75 1.27 -9.05
N GLY A 8 7.08 1.60 -10.31
CA GLY A 8 8.37 2.18 -10.66
C GLY A 8 8.56 3.61 -10.10
N LEU A 9 7.54 4.47 -10.19
CA LEU A 9 7.57 5.81 -9.58
C LEU A 9 7.72 5.72 -8.07
N VAL A 10 6.95 4.85 -7.41
CA VAL A 10 7.02 4.70 -5.95
C VAL A 10 8.37 4.14 -5.52
N THR A 11 8.93 3.18 -6.25
CA THR A 11 10.28 2.69 -6.02
C THR A 11 11.29 3.84 -6.07
N GLY A 12 11.25 4.66 -7.12
CA GLY A 12 12.15 5.81 -7.24
C GLY A 12 11.93 6.89 -6.15
N ILE A 13 10.69 7.09 -5.69
CA ILE A 13 10.39 7.99 -4.56
C ILE A 13 11.00 7.47 -3.26
N VAL A 14 10.82 6.18 -3.00
CA VAL A 14 11.29 5.47 -1.81
C VAL A 14 12.81 5.40 -1.73
N GLU A 15 13.46 5.21 -2.88
CA GLU A 15 14.93 5.20 -3.02
C GLU A 15 15.51 6.62 -3.12
N GLU A 16 14.70 7.65 -2.92
CA GLU A 16 15.08 9.07 -2.97
C GLU A 16 15.69 9.52 -4.32
N LYS A 17 15.45 8.78 -5.40
CA LYS A 17 16.01 9.03 -6.75
C LYS A 17 15.65 10.42 -7.29
N TYR A 18 14.46 10.91 -6.98
CA TYR A 18 13.94 12.17 -7.51
C TYR A 18 14.21 13.38 -6.60
N GLY A 19 14.79 13.18 -5.41
CA GLY A 19 14.87 14.22 -4.40
C GLY A 19 13.48 14.68 -3.93
N ALA A 20 13.28 15.99 -3.77
CA ALA A 20 12.03 16.55 -3.22
C ALA A 20 10.95 16.86 -4.27
N VAL A 21 11.31 16.96 -5.55
CA VAL A 21 10.41 17.37 -6.63
C VAL A 21 10.58 16.41 -7.80
N LEU A 22 9.47 15.84 -8.27
CA LEU A 22 9.49 14.94 -9.42
C LEU A 22 9.91 15.69 -10.69
N PRO A 23 10.62 15.02 -11.61
CA PRO A 23 10.81 15.53 -12.96
C PRO A 23 9.47 15.86 -13.63
N PRO A 24 9.46 16.81 -14.59
CA PRO A 24 8.27 17.13 -15.37
C PRO A 24 7.61 15.89 -15.99
N GLN A 25 6.28 15.92 -16.13
CA GLN A 25 5.50 14.77 -16.60
C GLN A 25 5.98 14.26 -17.97
N ASP A 26 6.39 15.15 -18.87
CA ASP A 26 6.89 14.80 -20.20
C ASP A 26 8.26 14.11 -20.15
N VAL A 27 9.11 14.47 -19.18
CA VAL A 27 10.39 13.78 -18.90
C VAL A 27 10.09 12.38 -18.36
N LEU A 28 9.25 12.27 -17.33
CA LEU A 28 8.85 10.97 -16.78
C LEU A 28 8.19 10.08 -17.84
N SER A 29 7.32 10.63 -18.69
CA SER A 29 6.65 9.85 -19.74
C SER A 29 7.66 9.23 -20.72
N LYS A 30 8.73 9.97 -21.06
CA LYS A 30 9.83 9.47 -21.90
C LYS A 30 10.69 8.44 -21.17
N GLU A 31 11.05 8.69 -19.91
CA GLU A 31 11.88 7.76 -19.12
C GLU A 31 11.22 6.40 -18.91
N PHE A 32 9.90 6.39 -18.71
CA PHE A 32 9.13 5.17 -18.50
C PHE A 32 8.62 4.53 -19.80
N ASP A 33 8.90 5.14 -20.97
CA ASP A 33 8.39 4.73 -22.28
C ASP A 33 6.86 4.53 -22.31
N VAL A 34 6.13 5.53 -21.82
CA VAL A 34 4.66 5.51 -21.76
C VAL A 34 4.03 6.79 -22.30
N SER A 35 2.76 6.71 -22.66
CA SER A 35 2.01 7.90 -23.08
C SER A 35 1.82 8.88 -21.93
N ARG A 36 1.66 10.17 -22.28
CA ARG A 36 1.36 11.24 -21.30
C ARG A 36 0.08 10.95 -20.51
N THR A 37 -0.90 10.28 -21.13
CA THR A 37 -2.16 9.90 -20.48
C THR A 37 -1.92 8.88 -19.35
N VAL A 38 -1.14 7.82 -19.64
CA VAL A 38 -0.80 6.80 -18.63
C VAL A 38 -0.01 7.40 -17.47
N MET A 39 0.97 8.28 -17.77
CA MET A 39 1.73 8.96 -16.72
C MET A 39 0.84 9.89 -15.87
N ARG A 40 -0.09 10.62 -16.50
CA ARG A 40 -1.04 11.47 -15.77
C ARG A 40 -1.92 10.67 -14.83
N GLU A 41 -2.41 9.50 -15.26
CA GLU A 41 -3.22 8.61 -14.42
C GLU A 41 -2.42 8.13 -13.20
N ALA A 42 -1.17 7.69 -13.41
CA ALA A 42 -0.29 7.30 -12.32
C ALA A 42 -0.06 8.44 -11.32
N LEU A 43 0.33 9.63 -11.79
CA LEU A 43 0.52 10.79 -10.91
C LEU A 43 -0.77 11.18 -10.16
N SER A 44 -1.94 11.08 -10.81
CA SER A 44 -3.23 11.35 -10.17
C SER A 44 -3.54 10.35 -9.05
N MET A 45 -3.19 9.07 -9.22
CA MET A 45 -3.34 8.05 -8.18
C MET A 45 -2.43 8.29 -6.97
N LEU A 46 -1.21 8.81 -7.19
CA LEU A 46 -0.30 9.19 -6.11
C LEU A 46 -0.76 10.46 -5.37
N LEU A 47 -1.33 11.43 -6.09
CA LEU A 47 -1.96 12.62 -5.50
C LEU A 47 -3.14 12.24 -4.60
N ALA A 48 -4.01 11.33 -5.05
CA ALA A 48 -5.15 10.83 -4.28
C ALA A 48 -4.74 10.08 -2.98
N ARG A 49 -3.49 9.62 -2.91
CA ARG A 49 -2.88 8.96 -1.74
C ARG A 49 -2.06 9.91 -0.87
N HIS A 50 -2.09 11.21 -1.16
CA HIS A 50 -1.31 12.25 -0.48
C HIS A 50 0.21 11.99 -0.52
N MET A 51 0.71 11.29 -1.55
CA MET A 51 2.14 11.08 -1.73
C MET A 51 2.80 12.26 -2.45
N LEU A 52 2.01 13.01 -3.21
CA LEU A 52 2.45 14.16 -4.00
C LEU A 52 1.62 15.39 -3.65
N ASP A 53 2.15 16.55 -3.99
CA ASP A 53 1.47 17.84 -3.95
C ASP A 53 1.88 18.68 -5.17
N VAL A 54 0.93 19.35 -5.83
CA VAL A 54 1.22 20.18 -7.00
C VAL A 54 1.31 21.63 -6.58
N ARG A 55 2.47 22.26 -6.81
CA ARG A 55 2.72 23.64 -6.40
C ARG A 55 3.01 24.52 -7.62
N PRO A 56 2.32 25.67 -7.78
CA PRO A 56 2.62 26.63 -8.84
C PRO A 56 4.11 27.01 -8.83
N LYS A 57 4.73 27.08 -10.02
CA LYS A 57 6.15 27.43 -10.23
C LYS A 57 7.20 26.45 -9.66
N ILE A 58 6.79 25.46 -8.86
CA ILE A 58 7.69 24.44 -8.28
C ILE A 58 7.53 23.10 -8.99
N GLY A 59 6.30 22.75 -9.40
CA GLY A 59 5.99 21.45 -9.99
C GLY A 59 5.41 20.47 -8.97
N THR A 60 5.62 19.18 -9.20
CA THR A 60 5.03 18.10 -8.38
C THR A 60 6.00 17.72 -7.26
N ARG A 61 5.71 18.14 -6.04
CA ARG A 61 6.52 17.86 -4.85
C ARG A 61 6.17 16.50 -4.27
N ILE A 62 7.19 15.77 -3.81
CA ILE A 62 7.03 14.55 -3.01
C ILE A 62 6.75 14.95 -1.56
N ARG A 63 5.66 14.44 -0.98
CA ARG A 63 5.31 14.66 0.42
C ARG A 63 6.12 13.74 1.33
N PRO A 64 6.46 14.16 2.56
CA PRO A 64 7.09 13.29 3.55
C PRO A 64 6.27 12.00 3.74
N MET A 65 6.93 10.85 3.95
CA MET A 65 6.21 9.57 4.03
C MET A 65 5.17 9.50 5.17
N HIS A 66 5.37 10.25 6.26
CA HIS A 66 4.42 10.33 7.38
C HIS A 66 3.11 11.03 7.01
N ASP A 67 3.08 11.80 5.92
CA ASP A 67 1.87 12.46 5.41
C ASP A 67 1.05 11.56 4.46
N TRP A 68 1.61 10.42 4.04
CA TRP A 68 0.95 9.55 3.08
C TRP A 68 -0.30 8.92 3.70
N ARG A 69 -1.28 8.59 2.86
CA ARG A 69 -2.56 8.04 3.32
C ARG A 69 -2.41 6.60 3.84
N MET A 70 -2.19 6.45 5.14
CA MET A 70 -1.91 5.18 5.83
C MET A 70 -3.06 4.16 5.88
N ILE A 71 -4.28 4.54 5.50
CA ILE A 71 -5.42 3.62 5.35
C ILE A 71 -5.43 2.90 3.99
N ASP A 72 -4.60 3.34 3.05
CA ASP A 72 -4.49 2.75 1.72
C ASP A 72 -3.52 1.56 1.75
N GLU A 73 -3.99 0.40 1.29
CA GLU A 73 -3.20 -0.85 1.33
C GLU A 73 -1.93 -0.75 0.49
N ASP A 74 -1.97 -0.07 -0.66
CA ASP A 74 -0.80 0.07 -1.53
C ASP A 74 0.27 0.90 -0.83
N VAL A 75 -0.12 2.00 -0.19
CA VAL A 75 0.77 2.89 0.57
C VAL A 75 1.48 2.13 1.70
N VAL A 76 0.72 1.35 2.48
CA VAL A 76 1.28 0.54 3.56
C VAL A 76 2.27 -0.49 3.00
N ASN A 77 1.90 -1.19 1.93
CA ASN A 77 2.78 -2.16 1.29
C ASN A 77 4.05 -1.52 0.72
N TRP A 78 3.96 -0.33 0.11
CA TRP A 78 5.13 0.42 -0.36
C TRP A 78 6.04 0.82 0.80
N ARG A 79 5.50 1.35 1.91
CA ARG A 79 6.31 1.69 3.09
C ARG A 79 6.99 0.48 3.72
N PHE A 80 6.36 -0.70 3.69
CA PHE A 80 7.01 -1.94 4.11
C PHE A 80 8.15 -2.38 3.19
N ARG A 81 8.08 -2.10 1.89
CA ARG A 81 9.18 -2.34 0.95
C ARG A 81 10.31 -1.31 1.13
N ALA A 82 9.95 -0.09 1.49
CA ALA A 82 10.78 1.10 1.62
C ALA A 82 11.58 1.20 2.93
N LYS A 83 12.18 0.10 3.41
CA LYS A 83 12.89 0.04 4.70
C LYS A 83 12.11 0.76 5.83
N PRO A 84 11.06 0.13 6.37
CA PRO A 84 10.18 0.77 7.33
C PRO A 84 10.94 1.26 8.56
N ASP A 85 10.68 2.50 8.96
CA ASP A 85 11.27 3.08 10.16
C ASP A 85 10.58 2.58 11.45
N PRO A 86 11.25 2.63 12.61
CA PRO A 86 10.67 2.14 13.87
C PRO A 86 9.38 2.84 14.29
N THR A 87 9.21 4.12 13.93
CA THR A 87 7.99 4.87 14.24
C THR A 87 6.83 4.32 13.43
N PHE A 88 7.00 4.17 12.11
CA PHE A 88 6.00 3.55 11.25
C PHE A 88 5.60 2.14 11.72
N LEU A 89 6.57 1.29 12.09
CA LEU A 89 6.28 -0.06 12.58
C LEU A 89 5.46 -0.03 13.87
N ARG A 90 5.81 0.88 14.79
CA ARG A 90 5.07 1.08 16.04
C ARG A 90 3.65 1.55 15.77
N ASP A 91 3.47 2.58 14.95
CA ASP A 91 2.16 3.14 14.61
C ASP A 91 1.24 2.08 14.01
N VAL A 92 1.77 1.22 13.13
CA VAL A 92 1.02 0.10 12.56
C VAL A 92 0.59 -0.90 13.64
N ILE A 93 1.48 -1.28 14.56
CA ILE A 93 1.15 -2.20 15.65
C ILE A 93 0.11 -1.59 16.59
N GLU A 94 0.28 -0.34 16.99
CA GLU A 94 -0.66 0.37 17.86
C GLU A 94 -2.05 0.47 17.24
N PHE A 95 -2.13 0.77 15.94
CA PHE A 95 -3.39 0.75 15.19
C PHE A 95 -4.05 -0.63 15.20
N ARG A 96 -3.28 -1.70 14.97
CA ARG A 96 -3.79 -3.08 14.98
C ARG A 96 -4.34 -3.46 16.35
N VAL A 97 -3.62 -3.14 17.42
CA VAL A 97 -4.06 -3.40 18.80
C VAL A 97 -5.37 -2.68 19.13
N LEU A 98 -5.57 -1.48 18.58
CA LEU A 98 -6.79 -0.70 18.82
C LEU A 98 -8.03 -1.28 18.12
N ILE A 99 -7.86 -1.78 16.89
CA ILE A 99 -8.96 -2.13 15.97
C ILE A 99 -9.17 -3.65 15.86
N GLU A 100 -8.12 -4.43 15.60
CA GLU A 100 -8.23 -5.84 15.24
C GLU A 100 -8.86 -6.72 16.34
N PRO A 101 -8.54 -6.56 17.65
CA PRO A 101 -9.15 -7.38 18.69
C PRO A 101 -10.67 -7.23 18.79
N ARG A 102 -11.17 -6.00 18.65
CA ARG A 102 -12.62 -5.74 18.66
C ARG A 102 -13.30 -6.32 17.43
N ALA A 103 -12.69 -6.15 16.26
CA ALA A 103 -13.19 -6.75 15.02
C ALA A 103 -13.22 -8.28 15.12
N ALA A 104 -12.18 -8.90 15.67
CA ALA A 104 -12.10 -10.35 15.86
C ALA A 104 -13.17 -10.87 16.84
N ALA A 105 -13.41 -10.16 17.96
CA ALA A 105 -14.47 -10.52 18.91
C ALA A 105 -15.86 -10.44 18.28
N GLN A 106 -16.12 -9.41 17.46
CA GLN A 106 -17.37 -9.27 16.71
C GLN A 106 -17.53 -10.39 15.67
N ALA A 107 -16.48 -10.70 14.92
CA ALA A 107 -16.48 -11.79 13.94
C ALA A 107 -16.74 -13.14 14.62
N ALA A 108 -16.14 -13.41 15.78
CA ALA A 108 -16.39 -14.63 16.55
C ALA A 108 -17.84 -14.76 17.03
N THR A 109 -18.50 -13.64 17.33
CA THR A 109 -19.91 -13.62 17.77
C THR A 109 -20.89 -13.83 16.60
N ARG A 110 -20.54 -13.36 15.40
CA ARG A 110 -21.42 -13.39 14.21
C ARG A 110 -21.14 -14.56 13.26
N GLY A 111 -19.96 -15.17 13.36
CA GLY A 111 -19.47 -16.16 12.40
C GLY A 111 -20.33 -17.42 12.36
N ASN A 112 -20.58 -17.92 11.16
CA ASN A 112 -21.26 -19.19 10.93
C ASN A 112 -20.27 -20.31 10.55
N ALA A 113 -20.79 -21.52 10.33
CA ALA A 113 -19.96 -22.69 9.99
C ALA A 113 -19.13 -22.49 8.70
N THR A 114 -19.65 -21.76 7.72
CA THR A 114 -18.93 -21.43 6.48
C THR A 114 -17.76 -20.48 6.74
N ASP A 115 -17.95 -19.48 7.59
CA ASP A 115 -16.88 -18.54 7.96
C ASP A 115 -15.74 -19.26 8.71
N ILE A 116 -16.12 -20.15 9.64
CA ILE A 116 -15.16 -20.96 10.40
C ILE A 116 -14.37 -21.89 9.46
N ALA A 117 -15.04 -22.53 8.50
CA ALA A 117 -14.38 -23.35 7.49
C ALA A 117 -13.40 -22.53 6.65
N ALA A 118 -13.80 -21.33 6.19
CA ALA A 118 -12.94 -20.44 5.43
C ALA A 118 -11.68 -19.99 6.21
N ILE A 119 -11.84 -19.67 7.49
CA ILE A 119 -10.70 -19.33 8.37
C ILE A 119 -9.76 -20.53 8.53
N ARG A 120 -10.31 -21.74 8.69
CA ARG A 120 -9.52 -22.97 8.83
C ARG A 120 -8.74 -23.26 7.55
N ASP A 121 -9.38 -23.17 6.39
CA ASP A 121 -8.73 -23.39 5.09
C ASP A 121 -7.60 -22.37 4.86
N ALA A 122 -7.85 -21.10 5.21
CA ALA A 122 -6.83 -20.06 5.12
C ALA A 122 -5.63 -20.32 6.06
N PHE A 123 -5.89 -20.80 7.28
CA PHE A 123 -4.84 -21.16 8.23
C PHE A 123 -4.01 -22.36 7.76
N GLU A 124 -4.67 -23.39 7.22
CA GLU A 124 -3.99 -24.55 6.64
C GLU A 124 -3.13 -24.18 5.45
N ALA A 125 -3.64 -23.32 4.56
CA ALA A 125 -2.85 -22.77 3.47
C ALA A 125 -1.62 -22.01 3.97
N PHE A 126 -1.78 -21.15 4.99
CA PHE A 126 -0.67 -20.41 5.61
C PHE A 126 0.39 -21.36 6.20
N ARG A 127 -0.04 -22.38 6.95
CA ARG A 127 0.83 -23.34 7.62
C ARG A 127 1.67 -24.14 6.62
N ASN A 128 1.10 -24.44 5.45
CA ASN A 128 1.74 -25.24 4.42
C ASN A 128 2.57 -24.40 3.42
N SER A 129 2.55 -23.08 3.51
CA SER A 129 3.35 -22.21 2.64
C SER A 129 4.80 -22.11 3.13
N PRO A 130 5.79 -22.18 2.22
CA PRO A 130 7.19 -22.01 2.58
C PRO A 130 7.49 -20.58 3.10
N PRO A 131 8.47 -20.42 4.00
CA PRO A 131 8.87 -19.11 4.50
C PRO A 131 9.28 -18.19 3.35
N GLY A 132 8.63 -17.02 3.22
CA GLY A 132 8.98 -15.99 2.23
C GLY A 132 8.08 -15.91 1.00
N GLU A 133 7.06 -16.76 0.85
CA GLU A 133 6.09 -16.59 -0.24
C GLU A 133 5.16 -15.37 -0.04
N PRO A 134 5.07 -14.43 -1.01
CA PRO A 134 4.28 -13.20 -0.88
C PRO A 134 2.77 -13.42 -0.66
N GLY A 135 2.25 -14.58 -1.07
CA GLY A 135 0.81 -14.92 -1.08
C GLY A 135 0.17 -15.09 0.30
N ILE A 136 0.99 -15.25 1.34
CA ILE A 136 0.57 -15.43 2.74
C ILE A 136 -0.21 -14.21 3.28
N ARG A 137 0.05 -13.00 2.77
CA ARG A 137 -0.49 -11.74 3.34
C ARG A 137 -1.92 -11.42 2.90
N LEU A 138 -2.43 -12.03 1.81
CA LEU A 138 -3.67 -11.59 1.15
C LEU A 138 -4.94 -12.37 1.53
N ARG A 139 -4.84 -13.60 2.05
CA ARG A 139 -6.03 -14.48 2.20
C ARG A 139 -6.74 -14.41 3.55
N MET A 140 -6.07 -14.02 4.64
CA MET A 140 -6.73 -13.79 5.93
C MET A 140 -7.73 -12.61 5.89
N LYS A 141 -7.56 -11.67 4.94
CA LYS A 141 -8.38 -10.46 4.83
C LYS A 141 -9.81 -10.70 4.34
N HIS A 142 -10.06 -11.79 3.61
CA HIS A 142 -11.40 -12.09 3.06
C HIS A 142 -12.38 -12.58 4.13
N CYS A 143 -11.90 -13.14 5.25
CA CYS A 143 -12.79 -13.63 6.31
C CYS A 143 -13.36 -12.49 7.19
N ILE A 144 -12.67 -11.34 7.28
CA ILE A 144 -13.12 -10.21 8.13
C ILE A 144 -14.01 -9.22 7.36
N ARG A 145 -13.97 -9.22 6.02
CA ARG A 145 -14.75 -8.29 5.18
C ARG A 145 -16.20 -8.73 4.89
N ALA A 146 -16.66 -9.86 5.43
CA ALA A 146 -18.01 -10.39 5.19
C ALA A 146 -18.95 -10.30 6.41
N SER A 147 -18.70 -9.38 7.37
CA SER A 147 -19.45 -9.26 8.65
C SER A 147 -20.05 -7.89 8.90
#